data_AF-A0A8J3UVL3-F1
#
_entry.id   AF-A0A8J3UVL3-F1
#
_cell.length_a   1.000
_cell.length_b   1.000
_cell.length_c   1.000
_cell.angle_alpha   90.00
_cell.angle_beta   90.00
_cell.angle_gamma   90.00
#
_symmetry.space_group_name_H-M   'P 1'
#
loop_
_entity.id
_entity.type
_entity.pdbx_description
1 polymer ?
#
loop_
_entity_poly.entity_id
_entity_poly.type
_entity_poly.pdbx_seq_one_letter_code
_entity_poly.pdbx_strand_id
1 'polypeptide(L)'
;MRQGIIDVRGAVGETDVWTPHMSIAYSDTDGPAKPYRDALASVTADPVTVTIQRIQLIALGRDEHLYRWESVADLPLGTQSLYPPRRMHGR
;
A
#
# COMPACT_ATOMS: atom_id res chain seq x y z
N MET A 1 -4.27 19.57 -2.80
CA MET A 1 -3.85 18.38 -2.00
C MET A 1 -3.16 18.74 -0.68
N ARG A 2 -1.94 19.33 -0.66
CA ARG A 2 -1.23 19.61 0.62
C ARG A 2 -2.03 20.45 1.60
N GLN A 3 -2.68 21.52 1.14
CA GLN A 3 -3.49 22.39 2.00
C GLN A 3 -4.65 21.63 2.65
N GLY A 4 -5.43 20.86 1.89
CA GLY A 4 -6.50 20.03 2.46
C GLY A 4 -6.01 18.98 3.47
N ILE A 5 -4.80 18.44 3.30
CA ILE A 5 -4.19 17.54 4.31
C ILE A 5 -3.88 18.33 5.59
N ILE A 6 -3.32 19.53 5.48
CA ILE A 6 -3.08 20.42 6.63
C ILE A 6 -4.39 20.80 7.31
N ASP A 7 -5.42 21.12 6.55
CA ASP A 7 -6.71 21.56 7.11
C ASP A 7 -7.38 20.45 7.95
N VAL A 8 -7.16 19.17 7.58
CA VAL A 8 -7.71 18.01 8.31
C VAL A 8 -6.77 17.48 9.40
N ARG A 9 -5.45 17.48 9.15
CA ARG A 9 -4.45 16.82 10.01
C ARG A 9 -3.53 17.78 10.77
N GLY A 10 -3.61 19.08 10.52
CA GLY A 10 -2.77 20.12 11.12
C GLY A 10 -1.37 20.26 10.53
N ALA A 11 -0.80 19.19 9.95
CA ALA A 11 0.51 19.21 9.30
C ALA A 11 0.61 18.18 8.17
N VAL A 12 1.54 18.41 7.24
CA VAL A 12 1.97 17.42 6.25
C VAL A 12 3.19 16.71 6.80
N GLY A 13 3.09 15.39 7.00
CA GLY A 13 4.20 14.55 7.46
C GLY A 13 3.75 13.09 7.60
N GLU A 14 4.72 12.17 7.55
CA GLU A 14 4.47 10.79 7.93
C GLU A 14 4.43 10.68 9.47
N THR A 15 3.53 9.84 9.97
CA THR A 15 3.47 9.48 11.38
C THR A 15 4.39 8.29 11.60
N ASP A 16 5.04 8.22 12.76
CA ASP A 16 5.81 7.04 13.17
C ASP A 16 4.90 5.81 13.42
N VAL A 17 3.58 6.02 13.50
CA VAL A 17 2.59 4.96 13.69
C VAL A 17 2.26 4.29 12.35
N TRP A 18 2.69 3.03 12.21
CA TRP A 18 2.33 2.20 11.08
C TRP A 18 0.85 1.82 11.09
N THR A 19 0.09 2.26 10.08
CA THR A 19 -1.33 1.91 9.87
C THR A 19 -1.49 1.16 8.55
N PRO A 20 -1.38 -0.18 8.52
CA PRO A 20 -1.45 -0.95 7.30
C PRO A 20 -2.84 -0.84 6.69
N HIS A 21 -2.90 -0.49 5.41
CA HIS A 21 -4.14 -0.41 4.65
C HIS A 21 -3.87 -0.69 3.17
N MET A 22 -4.92 -1.04 2.43
CA MET A 22 -4.88 -1.15 0.98
C MET A 22 -5.73 -0.02 0.39
N SER A 23 -5.11 0.84 -0.41
CA SER A 23 -5.85 1.86 -1.16
C SER A 23 -6.69 1.18 -2.24
N ILE A 24 -7.99 1.49 -2.30
CA ILE A 24 -8.93 0.95 -3.29
C ILE A 24 -9.31 1.98 -4.38
N ALA A 25 -9.11 3.27 -4.09
CA ALA A 25 -9.36 4.37 -5.01
C ALA A 25 -8.58 5.61 -4.56
N TYR A 26 -8.30 6.49 -5.52
CA TYR A 26 -7.81 7.85 -5.28
C TYR A 26 -8.84 8.83 -5.84
N SER A 27 -9.04 9.95 -5.15
CA SER A 27 -9.83 11.08 -5.65
C SER A 27 -8.99 12.33 -5.48
N ASP A 28 -8.78 13.04 -6.58
CA ASP A 28 -7.97 14.26 -6.67
C ASP A 28 -8.81 15.48 -7.08
N THR A 29 -10.10 15.29 -7.30
CA THR A 29 -11.06 16.34 -7.66
C THR A 29 -11.69 16.96 -6.42
N ASP A 30 -11.90 18.27 -6.46
CA ASP A 30 -12.70 18.97 -5.45
C ASP A 30 -14.18 18.56 -5.55
N GLY A 31 -14.83 18.35 -4.40
CA GLY A 31 -16.23 17.98 -4.36
C GLY A 31 -16.70 17.48 -2.99
N PRO A 32 -18.02 17.33 -2.80
CA PRO A 32 -18.55 16.82 -1.55
C PRO A 32 -18.14 15.37 -1.33
N ALA A 33 -17.53 15.07 -0.18
CA ALA A 33 -17.15 13.70 0.19
C ALA A 33 -18.35 12.79 0.54
N LYS A 34 -19.53 13.38 0.81
CA LYS A 34 -20.71 12.66 1.33
C LYS A 34 -21.14 11.47 0.47
N PRO A 35 -21.29 11.58 -0.87
CA PRO A 35 -21.75 10.46 -1.69
C PRO A 35 -20.83 9.23 -1.60
N TYR A 36 -19.52 9.46 -1.56
CA TYR A 36 -18.54 8.38 -1.43
C TYR A 36 -18.58 7.73 -0.05
N ARG A 37 -18.75 8.54 1.01
CA ARG A 37 -18.91 8.02 2.38
C ARG A 37 -20.16 7.16 2.52
N ASP A 38 -21.29 7.61 1.97
CA ASP A 38 -22.56 6.87 2.02
C ASP A 38 -22.44 5.55 1.24
N ALA A 39 -21.83 5.58 0.05
CA ALA A 39 -21.57 4.38 -0.73
C ALA A 39 -20.69 3.38 0.02
N LEU A 40 -19.57 3.83 0.61
CA LEU A 40 -18.68 2.97 1.39
C LEU A 40 -19.35 2.42 2.66
N ALA A 41 -20.18 3.21 3.34
CA ALA A 41 -20.91 2.78 4.52
C ALA A 41 -21.95 1.68 4.23
N SER A 42 -22.42 1.59 2.98
CA SER A 42 -23.35 0.55 2.54
C SER A 42 -22.66 -0.79 2.22
N VAL A 43 -21.33 -0.81 2.12
CA VAL A 43 -20.56 -2.01 1.81
C VAL A 43 -20.39 -2.86 3.07
N THR A 44 -20.84 -4.10 3.00
CA THR A 44 -20.44 -5.16 3.94
C THR A 44 -19.46 -6.07 3.22
N ALA A 45 -18.25 -6.19 3.77
CA ALA A 45 -17.19 -7.02 3.22
C ALA A 45 -16.67 -7.95 4.32
N ASP A 46 -16.53 -9.23 3.99
CA ASP A 46 -15.92 -10.19 4.88
C ASP A 46 -14.41 -9.94 4.99
N PRO A 47 -13.79 -10.16 6.17
CA PRO A 47 -12.35 -10.11 6.30
C PRO A 47 -11.66 -11.10 5.35
N VAL A 48 -10.58 -10.63 4.71
CA VAL A 48 -9.77 -11.46 3.81
C VAL A 48 -8.36 -11.59 4.35
N THR A 49 -7.79 -12.78 4.21
CA THR A 49 -6.37 -13.03 4.48
C THR A 49 -5.60 -12.97 3.17
N VAL A 50 -4.51 -12.20 3.15
CA VAL A 50 -3.65 -12.05 1.97
C VAL A 50 -2.21 -12.37 2.36
N THR A 51 -1.50 -13.11 1.50
CA THR A 51 -0.07 -13.37 1.65
C THR A 51 0.71 -12.44 0.74
N ILE A 52 1.59 -11.62 1.33
CA ILE A 52 2.51 -10.76 0.56
C ILE A 52 3.76 -11.56 0.20
N GLN A 53 3.98 -11.76 -1.09
CA GLN A 53 5.06 -12.62 -1.60
C GLN A 53 6.23 -11.86 -2.22
N ARG A 54 6.09 -10.56 -2.46
CA ARG A 54 7.08 -9.75 -3.17
C ARG A 54 7.12 -8.33 -2.63
N ILE A 55 8.28 -7.69 -2.72
CA ILE A 55 8.48 -6.26 -2.48
C ILE A 55 8.99 -5.63 -3.75
N GLN A 56 8.39 -4.50 -4.11
CA GLN A 56 8.85 -3.66 -5.20
C GLN A 56 9.44 -2.36 -4.69
N LEU A 57 10.61 -2.00 -5.19
CA LEU A 57 11.09 -0.62 -5.16
C LEU A 57 10.46 0.09 -6.35
N ILE A 58 9.82 1.23 -6.12
CA ILE A 58 9.13 2.00 -7.16
C ILE A 58 9.70 3.41 -7.25
N ALA A 59 9.74 3.95 -8.47
CA ALA A 59 9.79 5.38 -8.72
C ALA A 59 8.35 5.89 -8.84
N LEU A 60 8.00 6.86 -8.00
CA LEU A 60 6.66 7.44 -7.96
C LEU A 60 6.68 8.86 -8.53
N GLY A 61 6.21 9.01 -9.78
CA GLY A 61 5.92 10.30 -10.39
C GLY A 61 4.58 10.85 -9.90
N ARG A 62 4.51 12.16 -9.63
CA ARG A 62 3.31 12.84 -9.10
C ARG A 62 2.93 14.09 -9.92
N ASP A 63 3.44 14.15 -11.14
CA ASP A 63 3.69 15.40 -11.86
C ASP A 63 2.43 15.87 -12.63
N GLU A 64 1.45 15.00 -12.84
CA GLU A 64 0.30 15.22 -13.71
C GLU A 64 -1.05 14.85 -13.08
N HIS A 65 -1.21 15.02 -11.77
CA HIS A 65 -2.42 14.59 -11.02
C HIS A 65 -2.68 13.06 -11.04
N LEU A 66 -1.99 12.31 -11.88
CA LEU A 66 -1.87 10.87 -11.81
C LEU A 66 -0.64 10.46 -11.00
N TYR A 67 -0.84 9.42 -10.19
CA TYR A 67 0.29 8.64 -9.69
C TYR A 67 0.80 7.74 -10.80
N ARG A 68 2.04 7.97 -11.25
CA ARG A 68 2.74 7.06 -12.15
C ARG A 68 3.72 6.23 -11.34
N TRP A 69 3.55 4.92 -11.42
CA TRP A 69 4.36 3.95 -10.69
C TRP A 69 5.23 3.22 -11.70
N GLU A 70 6.54 3.30 -11.52
CA GLU A 70 7.50 2.52 -12.29
C GLU A 70 8.26 1.59 -11.34
N SER A 71 8.20 0.28 -11.58
CA SER A 71 8.95 -0.69 -10.79
C SER A 71 10.43 -0.63 -11.16
N VAL A 72 11.26 -0.26 -10.19
CA VAL A 72 12.73 -0.18 -10.31
C VAL A 72 13.38 -1.52 -9.97
N ALA A 73 12.83 -2.23 -8.98
CA ALA A 73 13.25 -3.57 -8.61
C ALA A 73 12.07 -4.35 -8.03
N ASP A 74 12.10 -5.68 -8.18
CA ASP A 74 11.06 -6.57 -7.68
C ASP A 74 11.67 -7.85 -7.11
N LEU A 75 11.54 -8.03 -5.80
CA LEU A 75 12.20 -9.08 -5.02
C LEU A 75 11.17 -9.99 -4.35
N PRO A 76 11.41 -11.32 -4.32
CA PRO A 76 10.58 -12.21 -3.52
C PRO A 76 10.77 -11.92 -2.02
N LEU A 77 9.67 -11.98 -1.27
CA LEU A 77 9.65 -12.03 0.19
C LEU A 77 9.60 -13.48 0.65
N GLY A 78 10.63 -13.92 1.37
CA GLY A 78 10.78 -15.27 1.88
C GLY A 78 12.00 -15.99 1.31
N THR A 79 12.34 -17.14 1.89
CA THR A 79 13.47 -17.95 1.47
C THR A 79 13.13 -18.74 0.21
N GLN A 80 13.67 -18.35 -0.93
CA GLN A 80 14.14 -19.38 -1.85
C GLN A 80 15.34 -20.01 -1.14
N SER A 81 15.20 -21.22 -0.61
CA SER A 81 16.31 -21.90 0.07
C SER A 81 17.46 -22.05 -0.91
N LEU A 82 18.50 -21.23 -0.77
CA LEU A 82 19.78 -21.40 -1.46
C LEU A 82 20.66 -22.45 -0.76
N TYR A 83 20.18 -23.05 0.34
CA TYR A 83 20.87 -24.12 1.03
C TYR A 83 20.30 -25.48 0.59
N PRO A 84 21.11 -26.40 0.03
CA PRO A 84 20.67 -27.77 -0.17
C PRO A 84 20.44 -28.45 1.19
N PRO A 85 19.49 -29.40 1.30
CA PRO A 85 19.26 -30.13 2.54
C PRO A 85 20.56 -30.80 2.99
N ARG A 86 20.98 -30.57 4.24
CA ARG A 86 22.10 -31.32 4.85
C ARG A 86 21.74 -32.80 4.78
N ARG A 87 22.46 -33.58 3.97
CA ARG A 87 22.47 -35.04 4.13
C ARG A 87 23.00 -35.34 5.52
N MET A 88 22.11 -35.75 6.42
CA MET A 88 22.54 -36.41 7.65
C MET A 88 23.26 -37.70 7.24
N HIS A 89 24.57 -37.73 7.41
CA HIS A 89 25.31 -38.99 7.38
C HIS A 89 25.02 -39.70 8.69
N GLY A 90 24.27 -40.80 8.60
CA GLY A 90 24.10 -41.74 9.70
C GLY A 90 25.44 -42.32 10.12
N ARG A 91 25.58 -42.56 11.42
CA ARG A 91 26.49 -43.54 11.98
C ARG A 91 25.71 -44.79 12.33
#